data_AF-A0A0F9U3X7-F1
#
_entry.id   AF-A0A0F9U3X7-F1
#
_cell.length_a   1.000
_cell.length_b   1.000
_cell.length_c   1.000
_cell.angle_alpha   90.00
_cell.angle_beta   90.00
_cell.angle_gamma   90.00
#
_symmetry.space_group_name_H-M   'P 1'
#
loop_
_entity.id
_entity.type
_entity.pdbx_description
1 polymer ?
#
loop_
_entity_poly.entity_id
_entity_poly.type
_entity_poly.pdbx_seq_one_letter_code
_entity_poly.pdbx_strand_id
1 'polypeptide(L)'
;MGRGKNNIDTLELCARAGEILKRVGFVHHQTSMTTPAVYYRWPDRQHLLRVAEHSGKKTRKNGGLGLVVSSVTFNGTHLDPPGKMNIREEKIESTISAAIGRYFMKSAPDSTPRNG
;
A
#
# COMPACT_ATOMS: atom_id res chain seq x y z
N MET A 1 26.51 -18.71 12.16
CA MET A 1 25.13 -18.78 12.69
C MET A 1 24.18 -18.29 11.61
N GLY A 2 23.37 -19.18 11.04
CA GLY A 2 22.44 -18.83 9.96
C GLY A 2 21.39 -17.84 10.47
N ARG A 3 21.32 -16.66 9.88
CA ARG A 3 20.17 -15.76 10.09
C ARG A 3 18.93 -16.54 9.65
N GLY A 4 18.05 -16.86 10.59
CA GLY A 4 16.79 -17.55 10.32
C GLY A 4 16.05 -16.86 9.18
N LYS A 5 15.51 -17.63 8.25
CA LYS A 5 14.60 -17.10 7.23
C LYS A 5 13.38 -16.54 7.98
N ASN A 6 13.27 -15.21 8.05
CA ASN A 6 12.10 -14.55 8.62
C ASN A 6 10.98 -14.59 7.58
N ASN A 7 10.28 -15.72 7.53
CA ASN A 7 9.09 -15.87 6.73
C ASN A 7 7.92 -15.24 7.49
N ILE A 8 7.52 -14.05 7.07
CA ILE A 8 6.40 -13.31 7.67
C ILE A 8 5.16 -13.54 6.81
N ASP A 9 4.01 -13.70 7.45
CA ASP A 9 2.73 -13.80 6.76
C ASP A 9 2.41 -12.49 6.03
N THR A 10 1.98 -12.58 4.78
CA THR A 10 1.69 -11.42 3.91
C THR A 10 0.50 -10.60 4.40
N LEU A 11 -0.49 -11.22 5.05
CA LEU A 11 -1.60 -10.51 5.70
C LEU A 11 -1.12 -9.78 6.95
N GLU A 12 -0.20 -10.38 7.71
CA GLU A 12 0.45 -9.71 8.84
C GLU A 12 1.23 -8.47 8.36
N LEU A 13 1.97 -8.58 7.25
CA LEU A 13 2.65 -7.44 6.62
C LEU A 13 1.67 -6.34 6.20
N CYS A 14 0.52 -6.72 5.64
CA CYS A 14 -0.54 -5.75 5.30
C CYS A 14 -1.09 -5.05 6.54
N ALA A 15 -1.34 -5.78 7.62
CA ALA A 15 -1.81 -5.23 8.89
C ALA A 15 -0.78 -4.25 9.48
N ARG A 16 0.51 -4.63 9.52
CA ARG A 16 1.61 -3.76 9.96
C ARG A 16 1.70 -2.48 9.14
N ALA A 17 1.62 -2.59 7.81
CA ALA A 17 1.60 -1.42 6.93
C ALA A 17 0.41 -0.50 7.22
N GLY A 18 -0.77 -1.08 7.49
CA GLY A 18 -1.94 -0.34 7.91
C GLY A 18 -1.73 0.45 9.20
N GLU A 19 -1.11 -0.16 10.21
CA GLU A 19 -0.79 0.51 11.48
C GLU A 19 0.23 1.64 11.30
N ILE A 20 1.26 1.44 10.48
CA ILE A 20 2.23 2.49 10.16
C ILE A 20 1.55 3.67 9.46
N LEU A 21 0.68 3.40 8.48
CA LEU A 21 -0.07 4.44 7.78
C LEU A 21 -0.96 5.25 8.73
N LYS A 22 -1.67 4.58 9.64
CA LYS A 22 -2.48 5.24 10.68
C LYS A 22 -1.64 6.14 11.58
N ARG A 23 -0.47 5.67 12.03
CA ARG A 23 0.46 6.47 12.85
C ARG A 23 0.98 7.72 12.13
N VAL A 24 1.16 7.64 10.81
CA VAL A 24 1.59 8.78 9.98
C VAL A 24 0.45 9.78 9.72
N GLY A 25 -0.81 9.39 9.97
CA GLY A 25 -1.98 10.26 9.82
C GLY A 25 -2.92 9.88 8.67
N PHE A 26 -2.68 8.76 7.98
CA PHE A 26 -3.68 8.23 7.04
C PHE A 26 -4.87 7.66 7.80
N VAL A 27 -6.07 7.82 7.24
CA VAL A 27 -7.29 7.23 7.76
C VAL A 27 -7.70 6.03 6.92
N HIS A 28 -8.26 5.01 7.58
CA HIS A 28 -8.94 3.93 6.88
C HIS A 28 -10.12 4.51 6.09
N HIS A 29 -10.27 4.07 4.84
CA HIS A 29 -11.36 4.48 3.97
C HIS A 29 -12.29 3.32 3.64
N GLN A 30 -11.74 2.19 3.20
CA GLN A 30 -12.51 1.02 2.84
C GLN A 30 -11.66 -0.24 2.87
N THR A 31 -12.28 -1.38 3.19
CA THR A 31 -11.72 -2.71 2.97
C THR A 31 -12.48 -3.37 1.82
N SER A 32 -11.75 -3.95 0.86
CA SER A 32 -12.32 -4.68 -0.26
C SER A 32 -13.08 -5.93 0.24
N MET A 33 -14.26 -6.18 -0.32
CA MET A 33 -15.08 -7.35 0.01
C MET A 33 -14.63 -8.62 -0.72
N THR A 34 -13.84 -8.49 -1.80
CA THR A 34 -13.48 -9.61 -2.68
C THR A 34 -12.01 -9.98 -2.64
N THR A 35 -11.17 -9.10 -2.09
CA THR A 35 -9.71 -9.28 -2.03
C THR A 35 -9.20 -8.76 -0.70
N PRO A 36 -8.07 -9.29 -0.18
CA PRO A 36 -7.41 -8.76 1.02
C PRO A 36 -6.70 -7.44 0.67
N ALA A 37 -7.49 -6.41 0.37
CA ALA A 37 -7.01 -5.08 0.03
C ALA A 37 -7.71 -4.04 0.92
N VAL A 38 -6.91 -3.15 1.49
CA VAL A 38 -7.37 -2.05 2.33
C VAL A 38 -6.94 -0.74 1.71
N TYR A 39 -7.84 0.23 1.70
CA TYR A 39 -7.63 1.55 1.13
C TYR A 39 -7.56 2.59 2.25
N TYR A 40 -6.52 3.40 2.18
CA TYR A 40 -6.24 4.48 3.11
C TYR A 40 -6.22 5.81 2.36
N ARG A 41 -6.56 6.91 3.05
CA ARG A 41 -6.48 8.27 2.49
C ARG A 41 -5.87 9.22 3.50
N TRP A 42 -5.25 10.28 2.99
CA TRP A 42 -4.91 11.43 3.84
C TRP A 42 -6.18 12.25 4.10
N PRO A 43 -6.36 12.85 5.29
CA PRO A 43 -7.44 13.80 5.54
C PRO A 43 -7.51 14.86 4.44
N ASP A 44 -8.72 15.21 4.02
CA ASP A 44 -8.96 16.24 2.99
C ASP A 44 -8.42 15.93 1.58
N ARG A 45 -7.96 14.69 1.32
CA ARG A 45 -7.58 14.23 -0.02
C ARG A 45 -8.52 13.13 -0.52
N GLN A 46 -8.90 13.23 -1.79
CA GLN A 46 -9.75 12.24 -2.48
C GLN A 46 -8.97 11.02 -3.00
N HIS A 47 -7.64 11.11 -3.01
CA HIS A 47 -6.76 10.07 -3.51
C HIS A 47 -6.59 8.94 -2.48
N LEU A 48 -6.34 7.72 -2.97
CA LEU A 48 -6.21 6.54 -2.13
C LEU A 48 -4.80 5.91 -2.23
N LEU A 49 -4.35 5.35 -1.12
CA LEU A 49 -3.22 4.43 -1.02
C LEU A 49 -3.76 3.03 -0.72
N ARG A 50 -3.46 2.07 -1.59
CA ARG A 50 -3.90 0.67 -1.44
C ARG A 50 -2.83 -0.18 -0.77
N VAL A 51 -3.17 -0.95 0.25
CA VAL A 51 -2.34 -2.02 0.82
C VAL A 51 -2.98 -3.36 0.47
N ALA A 52 -2.22 -4.31 -0.08
CA ALA A 52 -2.74 -5.64 -0.42
C ALA A 52 -1.66 -6.72 -0.47
N GLU A 53 -2.07 -7.98 -0.34
CA GLU A 53 -1.20 -9.15 -0.49
C GLU A 53 -0.88 -9.46 -1.97
N HIS A 54 -1.81 -9.17 -2.89
CA HIS A 54 -1.62 -9.49 -4.31
C HIS A 54 -1.68 -8.25 -5.20
N SER A 55 -0.82 -8.26 -6.22
CA SER A 55 -0.94 -7.38 -7.38
C SER A 55 -2.09 -7.90 -8.24
N GLY A 56 -3.33 -7.76 -7.75
CA GLY A 56 -4.51 -7.95 -8.58
C GLY A 56 -4.41 -7.04 -9.81
N LYS A 57 -5.01 -7.45 -10.94
CA LYS A 57 -5.10 -6.64 -12.16
C LYS A 57 -5.41 -5.20 -11.79
N LYS A 58 -4.60 -4.24 -12.26
CA LYS A 58 -4.73 -2.80 -11.99
C LYS A 58 -6.20 -2.39 -12.01
N THR A 59 -6.83 -2.25 -10.84
CA THR A 59 -8.18 -1.68 -10.71
C THR A 59 -8.06 -0.18 -11.00
N ARG A 60 -8.04 0.16 -12.28
CA ARG A 60 -7.97 1.55 -12.77
C ARG A 60 -9.31 2.29 -12.64
N LYS A 61 -10.39 1.57 -12.38
CA LYS A 61 -11.73 2.13 -12.20
C LYS A 61 -12.49 1.28 -11.19
N ASN A 62 -12.43 1.63 -9.91
CA ASN A 62 -13.43 1.17 -8.97
C ASN A 62 -14.55 2.22 -9.01
N GLY A 63 -15.72 1.85 -9.53
CA GLY A 63 -16.87 2.74 -9.72
C GLY A 63 -17.29 3.40 -8.41
N GLY A 64 -16.80 4.61 -8.16
CA GLY A 64 -17.09 5.41 -6.97
C GLY A 64 -15.99 5.43 -5.90
N LEU A 65 -14.92 4.63 -6.00
CA LEU A 65 -13.75 4.81 -5.12
C LEU A 65 -12.88 5.95 -5.65
N GLY A 66 -12.32 6.74 -4.71
CA GLY A 66 -11.27 7.71 -4.99
C GLY A 66 -10.11 7.10 -5.81
N LEU A 67 -9.42 7.95 -6.57
CA LEU A 67 -8.34 7.49 -7.45
C LEU A 67 -7.18 6.90 -6.62
N VAL A 68 -6.87 5.62 -6.83
CA VAL A 68 -5.70 4.98 -6.22
C VAL A 68 -4.43 5.47 -6.92
N VAL A 69 -3.65 6.30 -6.24
CA VAL A 69 -2.42 6.91 -6.80
C VAL A 69 -1.15 6.17 -6.40
N SER A 70 -1.21 5.40 -5.32
CA SER A 70 -0.09 4.63 -4.78
C SER A 70 -0.56 3.31 -4.18
N SER A 71 0.35 2.33 -4.11
CA SER A 71 0.08 1.04 -3.50
C SER A 71 1.31 0.46 -2.82
N VAL A 72 1.06 -0.29 -1.75
CA VAL A 72 1.97 -1.24 -1.13
C VAL A 72 1.43 -2.63 -1.44
N THR A 73 2.28 -3.52 -1.94
CA THR A 73 1.90 -4.91 -2.22
C THR A 73 2.96 -5.86 -1.71
N PHE A 74 2.56 -6.76 -0.82
CA PHE A 74 3.42 -7.79 -0.25
C PHE A 74 3.15 -9.10 -0.95
N ASN A 75 3.76 -9.28 -2.12
CA ASN A 75 3.68 -10.53 -2.86
C ASN A 75 4.99 -11.30 -2.65
N GLY A 76 4.89 -12.52 -2.12
CA GLY A 76 6.02 -13.45 -2.08
C GLY A 76 6.58 -13.69 -3.50
N THR A 77 7.84 -14.06 -3.57
CA THR A 77 8.46 -14.55 -4.80
C THR A 77 8.12 -16.03 -5.01
N HIS A 78 8.42 -16.57 -6.20
CA HIS A 78 8.24 -18.00 -6.48
C HIS A 78 9.10 -18.92 -5.58
N LEU A 79 10.05 -18.35 -4.84
CA LEU A 79 10.91 -19.05 -3.90
C LEU A 79 10.36 -19.01 -2.46
N ASP A 80 9.35 -18.19 -2.19
CA ASP A 80 8.71 -18.07 -0.88
C ASP A 80 7.55 -19.09 -0.75
N PRO A 81 7.26 -19.59 0.46
CA PRO A 81 6.04 -20.34 0.70
C PRO A 81 4.80 -19.50 0.37
N PRO A 82 3.70 -20.10 -0.13
CA PRO A 82 2.45 -19.39 -0.35
C PRO A 82 1.97 -18.62 0.88
N GLY A 83 1.56 -17.36 0.70
CA GLY A 83 1.11 -16.48 1.80
C GLY A 83 2.23 -16.00 2.73
N LYS A 84 3.50 -16.25 2.38
CA LYS A 84 4.65 -15.81 3.17
C LYS A 84 5.64 -15.05 2.30
N MET A 85 6.41 -14.19 2.96
CA MET A 85 7.46 -13.42 2.30
C MET A 85 8.70 -13.41 3.19
N ASN A 86 9.86 -13.77 2.62
CA ASN A 86 11.13 -13.55 3.26
C ASN A 86 11.60 -12.11 3.01
N ILE A 87 11.30 -11.22 3.95
CA ILE A 87 11.60 -9.79 3.84
C ILE A 87 12.26 -9.31 5.13
N ARG A 88 13.26 -8.42 4.99
CA ARG A 88 13.87 -7.72 6.14
C ARG A 88 12.98 -6.56 6.57
N GLU A 89 12.94 -6.27 7.87
CA GLU A 89 12.12 -5.18 8.43
C GLU A 89 12.40 -3.83 7.74
N GLU A 90 13.67 -3.48 7.55
CA GLU A 90 14.12 -2.28 6.83
C GLU A 90 13.50 -2.14 5.43
N LYS A 91 13.27 -3.28 4.75
CA LYS A 91 12.68 -3.29 3.42
C LYS A 91 11.18 -3.06 3.46
N ILE A 92 10.50 -3.50 4.52
CA ILE A 92 9.08 -3.20 4.77
C ILE A 92 8.91 -1.69 4.93
N GLU A 93 9.66 -1.09 5.85
CA GLU A 93 9.62 0.35 6.13
C GLU A 93 9.95 1.18 4.89
N SER A 94 11.03 0.83 4.18
CA SER A 94 11.44 1.50 2.94
C SER A 94 10.33 1.45 1.88
N THR A 95 9.64 0.31 1.75
CA THR A 95 8.55 0.13 0.78
C THR A 95 7.34 1.00 1.12
N ILE A 96 6.97 1.07 2.41
CA ILE A 96 5.87 1.90 2.90
C ILE A 96 6.20 3.37 2.71
N SER A 97 7.38 3.82 3.14
CA SER A 97 7.85 5.20 3.00
C SER A 97 7.86 5.65 1.52
N ALA A 98 8.34 4.80 0.62
CA ALA A 98 8.31 5.10 -0.81
C ALA A 98 6.87 5.20 -1.36
N ALA A 99 5.94 4.37 -0.85
CA ALA A 99 4.53 4.45 -1.24
C ALA A 99 3.85 5.73 -0.74
N ILE A 100 4.18 6.18 0.47
CA ILE A 100 3.73 7.45 1.04
C ILE A 100 4.26 8.62 0.20
N GLY A 101 5.55 8.65 -0.12
CA GLY A 101 6.14 9.68 -0.97
C GLY A 101 5.46 9.75 -2.35
N ARG A 102 5.25 8.59 -3.00
CA ARG A 102 4.49 8.51 -4.27
C ARG A 102 3.06 9.01 -4.14
N TYR A 103 2.40 8.76 -3.01
CA TYR A 103 1.06 9.24 -2.75
C TYR A 103 1.03 10.78 -2.73
N PHE A 104 1.93 11.42 -1.97
CA PHE A 104 1.95 12.88 -1.88
C PHE A 104 2.33 13.56 -3.21
N MET A 105 3.31 13.02 -3.94
CA MET A 105 3.69 13.56 -5.25
C MET A 105 2.55 13.51 -6.27
N LYS A 106 1.75 12.44 -6.27
CA LYS A 106 0.67 12.24 -7.26
C LYS A 106 -0.68 12.79 -6.81
N SER A 107 -0.85 13.04 -5.51
CA SER A 107 -2.08 13.64 -4.96
C SER A 107 -1.94 15.15 -4.76
N ALA A 108 -0.80 15.74 -5.14
CA ALA A 108 -0.64 17.19 -5.18
C ALA A 108 -1.65 17.79 -6.16
N PRO A 109 -2.31 18.90 -5.80
CA PRO A 109 -3.09 19.66 -6.77
C PRO A 109 -2.17 20.04 -7.93
N ASP A 110 -2.66 19.87 -9.15
CA ASP A 110 -1.94 20.23 -10.36
C ASP A 110 -1.59 21.72 -10.29
N SER A 111 -0.34 22.03 -9.97
CA SER A 111 0.17 23.40 -9.84
C SER A 111 0.51 24.01 -11.20
N THR A 112 0.08 23.39 -12.30
CA THR A 112 0.17 23.98 -13.63
C THR A 112 -0.82 25.16 -13.70
N PRO A 113 -0.36 26.42 -13.85
CA PRO A 113 -1.28 27.49 -14.23
C PRO A 113 -1.86 27.11 -15.58
N ARG A 114 -3.18 26.84 -15.63
CA ARG A 114 -3.91 26.80 -16.89
C ARG A 114 -3.97 28.24 -17.41
N ASN A 115 -2.90 28.69 -18.05
CA ASN A 115 -2.96 29.80 -18.98
C ASN A 115 -3.64 29.27 -20.25
N GLY A 116 -4.80 29.80 -20.57
CA GLY A 116 -5.58 29.47 -21.76
C GLY A 116 -7.04 29.82 -21.58
#